data_AF-S2E6F5-F1
#
_entry.id   AF-S2E6F5-F1
#
_cell.length_a   1.000
_cell.length_b   1.000
_cell.length_c   1.000
_cell.angle_alpha   90.00
_cell.angle_beta   90.00
_cell.angle_gamma   90.00
#
_symmetry.space_group_name_H-M   'P 1'
#
loop_
_entity.id
_entity.type
_entity.pdbx_description
1 polymer ?
#
loop_
_entity_poly.entity_id
_entity_poly.type
_entity_poly.pdbx_seq_one_letter_code
_entity_poly.pdbx_strand_id
1 'polypeptide(L)' 'MYLLPVNVEYVESIIEKERPDGIMLAYGGQTALNCGVNLAEAGILDKYGVRVLGTQIPEFSELRIVNSSKIL' A
#
# COMPACT_ATOMS: atom_id res chain seq x y z
N MET A 1 6.69 13.46 12.87
CA MET A 1 5.23 13.37 13.17
C MET A 1 4.50 14.17 12.12
N TYR A 2 3.59 13.54 11.37
CA TYR A 2 2.80 14.18 10.31
C TYR A 2 1.34 14.31 10.78
N LEU A 3 0.80 15.53 10.74
CA LEU A 3 -0.60 15.83 11.06
C LEU A 3 -1.37 16.09 9.75
N LEU A 4 -1.45 15.05 8.92
CA LEU A 4 -2.05 15.10 7.60
C LEU A 4 -3.28 14.16 7.53
N PRO A 5 -4.20 14.40 6.57
CA PRO A 5 -5.27 13.45 6.29
C PRO A 5 -4.72 12.07 5.93
N VAL A 6 -5.38 11.01 6.41
CA VAL A 6 -5.02 9.61 6.11
C VAL A 6 -5.60 9.23 4.75
N ASN A 7 -4.94 9.68 3.68
CA ASN A 7 -5.27 9.31 2.30
C ASN A 7 -4.02 8.75 1.57
N VAL A 8 -4.25 8.14 0.41
CA VAL A 8 -3.19 7.46 -0.36
C VAL A 8 -2.09 8.43 -0.79
N GLU A 9 -2.46 9.62 -1.30
CA GLU A 9 -1.52 10.60 -1.85
C GLU A 9 -0.55 11.13 -0.79
N TYR A 10 -1.05 11.53 0.38
CA TYR A 10 -0.20 12.01 1.46
C TYR A 10 0.66 10.89 2.03
N VAL A 11 0.09 9.69 2.21
CA VAL A 11 0.85 8.56 2.74
C VAL A 11 1.94 8.11 1.76
N GLU A 12 1.68 8.09 0.46
CA GLU A 12 2.72 7.83 -0.55
C GLU A 12 3.83 8.87 -0.46
N SER A 13 3.51 10.17 -0.36
CA SER A 13 4.53 11.22 -0.26
C SER A 13 5.43 11.05 0.97
N ILE A 14 4.86 10.55 2.07
CA ILE A 14 5.61 10.23 3.29
C ILE A 14 6.48 8.99 3.08
N ILE A 15 5.94 7.92 2.46
CA ILE A 15 6.70 6.70 2.15
C ILE A 15 7.87 7.02 1.22
N GLU A 16 7.65 7.84 0.20
CA GLU A 16 8.69 8.25 -0.74
C GLU A 16 9.83 9.01 -0.05
N LYS A 17 9.47 9.92 0.86
CA LYS A 17 10.41 10.78 1.58
C LYS A 17 11.18 10.02 2.67
N GLU A 18 10.48 9.21 3.46
CA GLU A 18 11.04 8.56 4.65
C GLU A 18 11.61 7.16 4.35
N ARG A 19 11.19 6.53 3.24
CA ARG A 19 11.60 5.18 2.82
C ARG A 19 11.56 4.14 3.95
N PRO A 20 10.39 3.93 4.59
CA PRO A 20 10.27 2.97 5.68
C PRO A 20 10.36 1.53 5.17
N ASP A 21 10.97 0.64 5.95
CA ASP A 21 10.97 -0.81 5.65
C ASP A 21 9.60 -1.46 5.85
N GLY A 22 8.74 -0.83 6.66
CA GLY A 22 7.39 -1.34 6.93
C GLY A 22 6.47 -0.36 7.62
N ILE A 23 5.17 -0.66 7.54
CA ILE A 23 4.09 0.13 8.12
C ILE A 23 3.21 -0.74 9.02
N MET A 24 2.69 -0.14 10.08
CA MET A 24 1.85 -0.85 11.06
C MET A 24 0.48 -0.18 11.14
N LEU A 25 -0.56 -0.90 10.73
CA LEU A 25 -1.92 -0.34 10.56
C LEU A 25 -2.86 -0.67 11.73
N ALA A 26 -2.48 -1.62 12.59
CA ALA A 26 -3.30 -2.14 13.68
C ALA A 26 -3.75 -1.08 14.70
N TYR A 27 -3.04 0.04 14.81
CA TYR A 27 -3.30 1.10 15.80
C TYR A 27 -4.16 2.25 15.26
N GLY A 28 -4.41 2.31 13.95
CA GLY A 28 -5.12 3.44 13.32
C GLY A 28 -6.60 3.18 12.99
N GLY A 29 -7.18 2.10 13.52
CA GLY A 29 -8.57 1.72 13.29
C GLY A 29 -8.89 1.39 11.82
N GLN A 30 -10.17 1.49 11.46
CA GLN A 30 -10.64 1.16 10.10
C GLN A 30 -10.07 2.11 9.03
N THR A 31 -9.87 3.38 9.35
CA THR A 31 -9.32 4.37 8.41
C THR A 31 -7.90 4.00 7.98
N ALA A 32 -7.03 3.62 8.92
CA ALA A 32 -5.68 3.19 8.59
C ALA A 32 -5.67 1.86 7.82
N LEU A 33 -6.54 0.91 8.20
CA LEU A 33 -6.65 -0.37 7.50
C LEU A 33 -7.08 -0.16 6.04
N ASN A 34 -8.14 0.63 5.80
CA ASN A 34 -8.63 0.93 4.46
C ASN A 34 -7.58 1.69 3.64
N CYS A 35 -6.87 2.63 4.24
CA CYS A 35 -5.78 3.33 3.56
C CYS A 35 -4.65 2.38 3.17
N GLY A 36 -4.28 1.44 4.04
CA GLY A 36 -3.31 0.39 3.75
C GLY A 36 -3.73 -0.54 2.61
N VAL A 37 -5.01 -0.92 2.56
CA VAL A 37 -5.56 -1.70 1.44
C VAL A 37 -5.45 -0.91 0.14
N ASN A 38 -5.86 0.36 0.13
CA ASN A 38 -5.77 1.20 -1.06
C ASN A 38 -4.31 1.42 -1.53
N LEU A 39 -3.36 1.52 -0.61
CA LEU A 39 -1.93 1.60 -0.93
C LEU A 39 -1.40 0.30 -1.55
N ALA A 40 -1.87 -0.85 -1.05
CA ALA A 40 -1.54 -2.15 -1.62
C ALA A 40 -2.15 -2.34 -3.02
N GLU A 41 -3.43 -2.02 -3.19
CA GLU A 41 -4.13 -2.09 -4.49
C GLU A 41 -3.53 -1.15 -5.54
N ALA A 42 -3.02 0.01 -5.11
CA ALA A 42 -2.30 0.94 -5.97
C ALA A 42 -0.86 0.49 -6.31
N GLY A 43 -0.39 -0.65 -5.76
CA GLY A 43 0.98 -1.15 -5.94
C GLY A 43 2.06 -0.26 -5.31
N ILE A 44 1.67 0.66 -4.42
CA ILE A 44 2.59 1.63 -3.80
C ILE A 44 3.49 0.90 -2.81
N LEU A 45 2.95 -0.02 -2.02
CA LEU A 45 3.75 -0.78 -1.05
C LEU A 45 4.86 -1.59 -1.75
N ASP A 46 4.55 -2.23 -2.88
CA ASP A 46 5.52 -2.97 -3.68
C ASP A 46 6.53 -2.04 -4.36
N LYS A 47 6.07 -0.93 -4.93
CA LYS A 47 6.93 0.10 -5.57
C LYS A 47 8.03 0.61 -4.63
N TYR A 48 7.73 0.76 -3.34
CA TYR A 48 8.67 1.26 -2.34
C TYR A 48 9.27 0.18 -1.45
N GLY A 49 8.89 -1.09 -1.64
CA GLY A 49 9.39 -2.23 -0.85
C GLY A 49 8.94 -2.22 0.61
N VAL A 50 7.79 -1.62 0.91
CA VAL A 50 7.27 -1.42 2.27
C VAL A 50 6.42 -2.63 2.68
N ARG A 51 6.76 -3.28 3.80
CA ARG A 51 5.97 -4.41 4.33
C ARG A 51 4.93 -3.98 5.35
N VAL A 52 3.76 -4.62 5.35
CA VAL A 52 2.78 -4.43 6.41
C VAL A 52 3.11 -5.33 7.60
N LEU A 53 3.17 -4.74 8.79
CA LEU A 53 3.54 -5.42 10.04
C LEU A 53 2.29 -5.68 10.90
N GLY A 54 2.24 -6.87 11.51
CA GLY A 54 1.24 -7.26 12.50
C GLY A 54 -0.06 -7.79 11.90
N THR A 55 -0.81 -6.95 11.18
CA THR A 55 -2.06 -7.36 10.53
C THR A 55 -1.76 -7.91 9.15
N GLN A 56 -2.22 -9.13 8.85
CA GLN A 56 -2.24 -9.63 7.48
C GLN A 56 -3.30 -8.85 6.71
N ILE A 57 -2.90 -7.86 5.91
CA ILE A 57 -3.71 -7.49 4.77
C ILE A 57 -3.74 -8.75 3.89
N PRO A 58 -4.91 -9.23 3.43
CA PRO A 58 -4.93 -10.32 2.47
C PRO A 58 -4.01 -9.93 1.31
N GLU A 59 -2.95 -10.69 1.15
CA GLU A 59 -1.94 -10.51 0.12
C GLU A 59 -2.65 -10.70 -1.23
N PHE A 60 -2.93 -9.59 -1.93
CA PHE A 60 -3.45 -9.66 -3.30
C PHE A 60 -2.29 -9.96 -4.24
N SER A 61 -1.79 -11.19 -4.17
CA SER A 61 -0.69 -11.69 -4.99
C SER A 61 -1.11 -12.10 -6.41
N GLU A 62 -2.22 -11.59 -6.98
CA GLU A 62 -2.59 -12.00 -8.34
C GLU A 62 -3.46 -10.99 -9.09
N LEU A 63 -2.84 -10.11 -9.88
CA LEU A 63 -3.48 -9.51 -11.06
C LEU A 63 -2.46 -9.11 -12.14
N ARG A 64 -2.12 -10.13 -12.93
CA ARG A 64 -1.94 -10.11 -14.39
C ARG A 64 -0.97 -9.08 -14.98
N ILE A 65 0.30 -9.48 -15.04
CA ILE A 65 1.10 -9.29 -16.26
C ILE A 65 0.93 -10.54 -17.13
N VAL A 66 -0.01 -10.52 -18.07
CA VAL A 66 0.13 -11.23 -19.36
C VAL A 66 -0.50 -10.40 -20.47
N ASN A 67 0.38 -9.70 -21.18
CA ASN A 67 0.35 -9.29 -22.59
C ASN A 67 -1.01 -9.05 -23.28
N SER A 68 -1.15 -7.82 -23.77
CA SER A 68 -1.82 -7.53 -25.04
C SER A 68 -1.24 -8.40 -26.17
N SER A 69 -2.09 -8.80 -27.13
CA SER A 69 -1.80 -9.53 -28.37
C SER A 69 -1.86 -11.07 -28.34
N LYS A 70 -3.07 -11.61 -28.44
CA LYS A 70 -3.42 -12.50 -29.56
C LYS A 70 -4.94 -12.54 -29.77
N ILE A 71 -5.37 -11.93 -30.86
CA ILE A 71 -6.54 -12.35 -31.62
C ILE A 71 -6.30 -13.82 -32.01
N LEU A 72 -7.19 -14.70 -31.60
CA LEU A 72 -7.76 -15.84 -32.35
C LEU A 72 -8.81 -16.53 -31.49
#